data_AF-A0A953RZT2-F1
#
_entry.id   AF-A0A953RZT2-F1
#
_cell.length_a   1.000
_cell.length_b   1.000
_cell.length_c   1.000
_cell.angle_alpha   90.00
_cell.angle_beta   90.00
_cell.angle_gamma   90.00
#
_symmetry.space_group_name_H-M   'P 1'
#
loop_
_entity.id
_entity.type
_entity.pdbx_description
1 polymer ?
#
loop_
_entity_poly.entity_id
_entity_poly.type
_entity_poly.pdbx_seq_one_letter_code
_entity_poly.pdbx_strand_id
1 'polypeptide(L)'
;MRYFLRTGIPDCSRLLLIESGPRVVIERVIHHLRNSFGEDVEMDLVTCYAGEPAGFRGRVFNVNDYGGAAGREALWADLSQRNYSVAGVVCAAVPIMTKWKWWLAYKVPAKIFIINENADYFSLDRAHLGQLRRFVTHRLGIGGAAAVPALLRLAVFPLTLAYLLLYAGTVHLRRKLRQI
;
A
#
# COMPACT_ATOMS: atom_id res chain seq x y z
N MET A 1 17.04 -1.92 0.26
CA MET A 1 16.69 -0.96 -0.82
C MET A 1 17.94 -0.39 -1.50
N ARG A 2 18.43 -1.05 -2.57
CA ARG A 2 19.67 -0.69 -3.28
C ARG A 2 19.47 0.41 -4.35
N TYR A 3 18.24 0.62 -4.82
CA TYR A 3 17.91 1.51 -5.95
C TYR A 3 17.17 2.80 -5.57
N PHE A 4 16.88 3.03 -4.29
CA PHE A 4 16.11 4.22 -3.82
C PHE A 4 16.73 5.57 -4.22
N LEU A 5 18.07 5.61 -4.37
CA LEU A 5 18.82 6.81 -4.76
C LEU A 5 19.05 6.92 -6.28
N ARG A 6 18.69 5.91 -7.08
CA ARG A 6 18.87 5.90 -8.54
C ARG A 6 17.58 6.29 -9.26
N THR A 7 17.64 7.37 -10.02
CA THR A 7 16.51 7.91 -10.80
C THR A 7 16.23 7.11 -12.08
N GLY A 8 17.24 6.46 -12.69
CA GLY A 8 17.07 5.66 -13.90
C GLY A 8 16.28 4.36 -13.66
N ILE A 9 15.40 4.00 -14.60
CA ILE A 9 14.76 2.67 -14.65
C ILE A 9 15.82 1.70 -15.21
N PRO A 10 16.19 0.62 -14.50
CA PRO A 10 17.13 -0.36 -15.02
C PRO A 10 16.49 -1.14 -16.19
N ASP A 11 17.33 -1.70 -17.07
CA ASP A 11 16.85 -2.59 -18.13
C ASP A 11 16.02 -3.73 -17.52
N CYS A 12 14.76 -3.82 -17.94
CA CYS A 12 13.75 -4.65 -17.30
C CYS A 12 13.86 -6.09 -17.83
N SER A 13 14.81 -6.87 -17.31
CA SER A 13 14.96 -8.28 -17.67
C SER A 13 13.95 -9.20 -16.98
N ARG A 14 13.66 -8.95 -15.69
CA ARG A 14 12.72 -9.74 -14.90
C ARG A 14 12.00 -8.88 -13.86
N LEU A 15 10.69 -9.03 -13.78
CA LEU A 15 9.81 -8.22 -12.96
C LEU A 15 9.06 -9.07 -11.92
N LEU A 16 9.04 -8.63 -10.67
CA LEU A 16 8.26 -9.25 -9.59
C LEU A 16 7.00 -8.43 -9.30
N LEU A 17 5.82 -8.99 -9.52
CA LEU A 17 4.55 -8.39 -9.11
C LEU A 17 4.15 -8.91 -7.74
N ILE A 18 3.75 -8.02 -6.84
CA ILE A 18 3.28 -8.36 -5.50
C ILE A 18 1.86 -7.81 -5.39
N GLU A 19 0.88 -8.71 -5.44
CA GLU A 19 -0.53 -8.36 -5.44
C GLU A 19 -1.26 -8.78 -4.17
N SER A 20 -2.32 -8.03 -3.86
CA SER A 20 -3.36 -8.46 -2.93
C SER A 20 -4.72 -7.83 -3.29
N GLY A 21 -4.85 -7.33 -4.52
CA GLY A 21 -5.98 -6.54 -4.99
C GLY A 21 -6.96 -7.34 -5.86
N PRO A 22 -8.03 -6.71 -6.38
CA PRO A 22 -8.95 -7.35 -7.30
C PRO A 22 -8.23 -7.85 -8.56
N ARG A 23 -8.60 -9.04 -9.06
CA ARG A 23 -8.01 -9.67 -10.27
C ARG A 23 -8.01 -8.76 -11.50
N VAL A 24 -9.08 -7.98 -11.67
CA VAL A 24 -9.21 -7.03 -12.77
C VAL A 24 -8.08 -5.99 -12.80
N VAL A 25 -7.54 -5.61 -11.63
CA VAL A 25 -6.45 -4.63 -11.56
C VAL A 25 -5.15 -5.27 -12.03
N ILE A 26 -4.82 -6.47 -11.54
CA ILE A 26 -3.56 -7.12 -11.93
C ILE A 26 -3.53 -7.48 -13.41
N GLU A 27 -4.66 -7.91 -13.98
CA GLU A 27 -4.73 -8.27 -15.40
C GLU A 27 -4.49 -7.05 -16.30
N ARG A 28 -5.06 -5.89 -15.95
CA ARG A 28 -4.76 -4.62 -16.64
C ARG A 28 -3.30 -4.21 -16.47
N VAL A 29 -2.75 -4.38 -15.27
CA VAL A 29 -1.35 -4.05 -14.97
C VAL A 29 -0.40 -4.93 -15.78
N ILE A 30 -0.64 -6.23 -15.84
CA ILE A 30 0.17 -7.17 -16.64
C ILE A 30 0.14 -6.74 -18.11
N HIS A 31 -1.04 -6.47 -18.66
CA HIS A 31 -1.19 -6.02 -20.05
C HIS A 31 -0.44 -4.69 -20.30
N HIS A 32 -0.56 -3.72 -19.39
CA HIS A 32 0.13 -2.44 -19.52
C HIS A 32 1.66 -2.59 -19.45
N LEU A 33 2.16 -3.39 -18.50
CA LEU A 33 3.59 -3.64 -18.34
C LEU A 33 4.19 -4.37 -19.54
N ARG A 34 3.48 -5.35 -20.11
CA ARG A 34 3.91 -6.02 -21.35
C ARG A 34 4.00 -5.04 -22.51
N ASN A 35 3.03 -4.14 -22.66
CA ASN A 35 3.07 -3.10 -23.69
C ASN A 35 4.22 -2.10 -23.49
N SER A 36 4.60 -1.80 -22.25
CA SER A 36 5.67 -0.83 -21.94
C SER A 36 7.07 -1.42 -21.98
N PHE A 37 7.26 -2.64 -21.46
CA PHE A 37 8.57 -3.27 -21.30
C PHE A 37 8.86 -4.36 -22.35
N GLY A 38 7.86 -4.78 -23.11
CA GLY A 38 7.96 -5.85 -24.11
C GLY A 38 7.39 -7.18 -23.64
N GLU A 39 7.00 -8.04 -24.59
CA GLU A 39 6.42 -9.36 -24.33
C GLU A 39 7.42 -10.38 -23.75
N ASP A 40 8.71 -10.17 -24.01
CA ASP A 40 9.80 -11.08 -23.61
C ASP A 40 10.20 -10.94 -22.13
N VAL A 41 9.65 -9.95 -21.41
CA VAL A 41 9.97 -9.75 -20.00
C VAL A 41 9.33 -10.84 -19.16
N GLU A 42 10.17 -11.57 -18.43
CA GLU A 42 9.71 -12.56 -17.47
C GLU A 42 9.09 -11.86 -16.25
N MET A 43 7.84 -12.23 -15.93
CA MET A 43 7.10 -11.67 -14.81
C MET A 43 6.76 -12.78 -13.82
N ASP A 44 7.18 -12.65 -12.57
CA ASP A 44 6.76 -13.54 -11.49
C ASP A 44 5.74 -12.82 -10.60
N LEU A 45 4.81 -13.56 -10.00
CA LEU A 45 3.71 -13.01 -9.21
C LEU A 45 3.72 -13.57 -7.79
N VAL A 46 3.67 -12.70 -6.80
CA VAL A 46 3.40 -13.05 -5.40
C VAL A 46 1.99 -12.61 -5.06
N THR A 47 1.14 -13.55 -4.66
CA THR A 47 -0.29 -13.30 -4.40
C THR A 47 -0.77 -14.04 -3.16
N CYS A 48 -1.91 -13.62 -2.62
CA CYS A 48 -2.67 -14.40 -1.64
C CYS A 48 -3.92 -15.07 -2.25
N TYR A 49 -4.21 -14.84 -3.53
CA TYR A 49 -5.36 -15.41 -4.21
C TYR A 49 -5.06 -16.80 -4.75
N ALA A 50 -6.07 -17.66 -4.77
CA ALA A 50 -6.00 -18.95 -5.43
C ALA A 50 -6.07 -18.79 -6.96
N GLY A 51 -5.24 -19.54 -7.68
CA GLY A 51 -5.18 -19.56 -9.14
C GLY A 51 -4.28 -18.48 -9.77
N GLU A 52 -4.19 -18.51 -11.10
CA GLU A 52 -3.37 -17.60 -11.89
C GLU A 52 -4.25 -16.53 -12.56
N PRO A 53 -3.79 -15.26 -12.68
CA PRO A 53 -4.52 -14.24 -13.44
C PRO A 53 -4.63 -14.60 -14.92
N ALA A 54 -5.68 -14.12 -15.58
CA ALA A 54 -5.84 -14.34 -17.02
C ALA A 54 -4.67 -13.74 -17.82
N GLY A 55 -4.09 -14.52 -18.73
CA GLY A 55 -2.97 -14.08 -19.58
C GLY A 55 -1.63 -13.93 -18.84
N PHE A 56 -1.53 -14.35 -17.57
CA PHE A 56 -0.27 -14.38 -16.86
C PHE A 56 0.62 -15.51 -17.39
N ARG A 57 1.90 -15.20 -17.60
CA ARG A 57 2.93 -16.16 -18.04
C ARG A 57 4.15 -15.97 -17.16
N GLY A 58 4.37 -16.90 -16.23
CA GLY A 58 5.45 -16.85 -15.26
C GLY A 58 5.15 -17.74 -14.06
N ARG A 59 5.93 -17.63 -12.97
CA ARG A 59 5.66 -18.40 -11.77
C ARG A 59 4.84 -17.60 -10.77
N VAL A 60 3.86 -18.27 -10.18
CA VAL A 60 3.02 -17.72 -9.11
C VAL A 60 3.49 -18.29 -7.77
N PHE A 61 3.71 -17.39 -6.81
CA PHE A 61 4.05 -17.67 -5.43
C PHE A 61 2.86 -17.29 -4.55
N ASN A 62 2.18 -18.28 -3.99
CA ASN A 62 1.07 -18.02 -3.08
C ASN A 62 1.61 -17.91 -1.66
N VAL A 63 1.44 -16.75 -1.01
CA VAL A 63 1.93 -16.55 0.36
C VAL A 63 1.26 -17.44 1.40
N ASN A 64 0.10 -18.03 1.08
CA ASN A 64 -0.56 -18.99 1.96
C ASN A 64 0.21 -20.32 2.06
N ASP A 65 1.03 -20.65 1.07
CA ASP A 65 1.90 -21.83 1.09
C ASP A 65 3.13 -21.61 2.01
N TYR A 66 3.42 -20.35 2.35
CA TYR A 66 4.59 -19.94 3.11
C TYR A 66 4.20 -19.46 4.52
N GLY A 67 3.83 -20.42 5.36
CA GLY A 67 3.47 -20.17 6.76
C GLY A 67 4.66 -19.88 7.68
N GLY A 68 4.51 -18.92 8.60
CA GLY A 68 5.45 -18.67 9.69
C GLY A 68 6.79 -18.03 9.28
N ALA A 69 7.79 -18.14 10.16
CA ALA A 69 9.13 -17.59 9.91
C ALA A 69 9.92 -18.41 8.88
N ALA A 70 9.85 -19.74 8.96
CA ALA A 70 10.50 -20.64 7.99
C ALA A 70 9.92 -20.48 6.57
N GLY A 71 8.60 -20.32 6.43
CA GLY A 71 7.98 -20.05 5.14
C GLY A 71 8.45 -18.73 4.51
N ARG A 72 8.68 -17.69 5.31
CA ARG A 72 9.27 -16.43 4.81
C ARG A 72 10.67 -16.64 4.26
N GLU A 73 11.51 -17.41 4.95
CA GLU A 73 12.86 -17.71 4.48
C GLU A 73 12.85 -18.56 3.21
N ALA A 74 11.94 -19.54 3.11
CA ALA A 74 11.75 -20.32 1.90
C ALA A 74 11.33 -19.44 0.71
N LEU A 75 10.34 -18.56 0.90
CA LEU A 75 9.93 -17.61 -0.14
C LEU A 75 11.10 -16.69 -0.53
N TRP A 76 11.88 -16.21 0.44
CA TRP A 76 13.07 -15.41 0.14
C TRP A 76 14.11 -16.18 -0.66
N ALA A 77 14.38 -17.45 -0.30
CA ALA A 77 15.31 -18.29 -1.03
C ALA A 77 14.89 -18.41 -2.50
N ASP A 78 13.61 -18.71 -2.76
CA ASP A 78 13.06 -18.82 -4.11
C ASP A 78 13.16 -17.52 -4.92
N LEU A 79 12.90 -16.38 -4.26
CA LEU A 79 12.93 -15.06 -4.90
C LEU A 79 14.37 -14.54 -5.11
N SER A 80 15.28 -14.81 -4.17
CA SER A 80 16.65 -14.30 -4.19
C SER A 80 17.47 -14.89 -5.35
N GLN A 81 17.18 -16.12 -5.76
CA GLN A 81 17.85 -16.80 -6.88
C GLN A 81 17.48 -16.21 -8.25
N ARG A 82 16.43 -15.36 -8.32
CA ARG A 82 15.83 -14.92 -9.57
C ARG A 82 16.24 -13.53 -10.03
N ASN A 83 17.06 -12.81 -9.27
CA ASN A 83 17.69 -11.56 -9.71
C ASN A 83 16.72 -10.55 -10.35
N TYR A 84 15.60 -10.24 -9.68
CA TYR A 84 14.64 -9.25 -10.17
C TYR A 84 15.27 -7.86 -10.32
N SER A 85 15.12 -7.24 -11.49
CA SER A 85 15.56 -5.86 -11.70
C SER A 85 14.51 -4.88 -11.20
N VAL A 86 13.24 -5.26 -11.32
CA VAL A 86 12.08 -4.44 -10.98
C VAL A 86 11.09 -5.24 -10.12
N ALA A 87 10.46 -4.59 -9.13
CA ALA A 87 9.36 -5.17 -8.36
C ALA A 87 8.18 -4.19 -8.23
N GLY A 88 7.00 -4.58 -8.69
CA GLY A 88 5.76 -3.80 -8.61
C GLY A 88 4.87 -4.26 -7.46
N VAL A 89 4.57 -3.37 -6.53
CA VAL A 89 3.63 -3.60 -5.42
C VAL A 89 2.28 -3.02 -5.78
N VAL A 90 1.28 -3.88 -5.98
CA VAL A 90 -0.09 -3.46 -6.30
C VAL A 90 -0.83 -3.09 -5.03
N CYS A 91 -1.29 -1.85 -4.95
CA CYS A 91 -1.96 -1.28 -3.79
C CYS A 91 -3.42 -0.96 -4.11
N ALA A 92 -4.28 -1.94 -4.34
CA ALA A 92 -5.71 -1.70 -4.55
C ALA A 92 -6.45 -1.64 -3.20
N ALA A 93 -6.58 -0.44 -2.60
CA ALA A 93 -7.43 0.00 -1.47
C ALA A 93 -7.73 -0.94 -0.27
N VAL A 94 -7.13 -2.12 -0.16
CA VAL A 94 -7.40 -3.12 0.88
C VAL A 94 -6.08 -3.48 1.57
N PRO A 95 -6.00 -3.44 2.92
CA PRO A 95 -4.76 -3.69 3.67
C PRO A 95 -4.40 -5.19 3.76
N ILE A 96 -4.66 -5.98 2.72
CA ILE A 96 -4.29 -7.39 2.64
C ILE A 96 -2.79 -7.51 2.33
N MET A 97 -2.14 -8.51 2.92
CA MET A 97 -0.70 -8.77 2.76
C MET A 97 0.24 -7.61 3.13
N THR A 98 -0.21 -6.60 3.88
CA THR A 98 0.59 -5.41 4.22
C THR A 98 1.97 -5.77 4.78
N LYS A 99 2.04 -6.73 5.73
CA LYS A 99 3.32 -7.22 6.28
C LYS A 99 4.22 -7.83 5.21
N TRP A 100 3.68 -8.66 4.33
CA TRP A 100 4.42 -9.31 3.25
C TRP A 100 4.90 -8.30 2.21
N LYS A 101 4.05 -7.37 1.78
CA LYS A 101 4.39 -6.31 0.82
C LYS A 101 5.55 -5.45 1.31
N TRP A 102 5.50 -4.99 2.56
CA TRP A 102 6.58 -4.20 3.13
C TRP A 102 7.86 -5.01 3.34
N TRP A 103 7.74 -6.25 3.81
CA TRP A 103 8.88 -7.14 3.99
C TRP A 103 9.57 -7.46 2.65
N LEU A 104 8.81 -7.76 1.60
CA LEU A 104 9.31 -7.99 0.24
C LEU A 104 9.92 -6.71 -0.35
N ALA A 105 9.25 -5.57 -0.24
CA ALA A 105 9.78 -4.28 -0.72
C ALA A 105 11.11 -3.90 -0.04
N TYR A 106 11.32 -4.33 1.20
CA TYR A 106 12.58 -4.12 1.91
C TYR A 106 13.67 -5.11 1.51
N LYS A 107 13.32 -6.41 1.42
CA LYS A 107 14.25 -7.53 1.18
C LYS A 107 14.66 -7.68 -0.27
N VAL A 108 13.74 -7.53 -1.21
CA VAL A 108 14.01 -7.71 -2.64
C VAL A 108 14.89 -6.55 -3.11
N PRO A 109 16.11 -6.83 -3.61
CA PRO A 109 17.05 -5.80 -4.04
C PRO A 109 16.71 -5.31 -5.46
N ALA A 110 15.44 -5.00 -5.72
CA ALA A 110 14.95 -4.51 -7.01
C ALA A 110 14.52 -3.04 -6.91
N LYS A 111 14.30 -2.41 -8.06
CA LYS A 111 13.63 -1.10 -8.11
C LYS A 111 12.15 -1.28 -7.82
N ILE A 112 11.66 -0.66 -6.74
CA ILE A 112 10.28 -0.83 -6.29
C ILE A 112 9.38 0.17 -7.01
N PHE A 113 8.32 -0.33 -7.63
CA PHE A 113 7.21 0.47 -8.15
C PHE A 113 5.97 0.24 -7.30
N ILE A 114 5.20 1.29 -7.08
CA ILE A 114 3.88 1.20 -6.46
C ILE A 114 2.85 1.37 -7.56
N ILE A 115 1.93 0.43 -7.64
CA ILE A 115 0.90 0.39 -8.68
C ILE A 115 -0.46 0.65 -8.03
N ASN A 116 -1.18 1.64 -8.54
CA ASN A 116 -2.49 2.04 -8.00
C ASN A 116 -3.65 1.20 -8.58
N GLU A 117 -4.86 1.36 -8.03
CA GLU A 117 -6.09 0.73 -8.58
C GLU A 117 -6.36 1.06 -10.06
N ASN A 118 -5.85 2.19 -10.55
CA ASN A 118 -5.97 2.62 -11.95
C ASN A 118 -4.92 1.99 -12.88
N ALA A 119 -4.08 1.07 -12.39
CA ALA A 119 -2.92 0.52 -13.10
C ALA A 119 -1.79 1.53 -13.39
N ASP A 120 -1.86 2.75 -12.83
CA ASP A 120 -0.76 3.70 -12.85
C ASP A 120 0.39 3.22 -11.95
N TYR A 121 1.63 3.25 -12.44
CA TYR A 121 2.82 2.85 -11.69
C TYR A 121 3.72 4.04 -11.36
N PHE A 122 4.23 4.07 -10.13
CA PHE A 122 5.11 5.12 -9.62
C PHE A 122 6.38 4.50 -9.05
N SER A 123 7.55 5.00 -9.42
CA SER A 123 8.79 4.51 -8.82
C SER A 123 8.98 5.05 -7.40
N LEU A 124 9.40 4.20 -6.48
CA LEU A 124 9.75 4.60 -5.12
C LEU A 124 11.17 5.16 -5.08
N ASP A 125 11.38 6.29 -5.76
CA ASP A 125 12.67 6.97 -5.89
C ASP A 125 12.62 8.36 -5.25
N ARG A 126 13.79 8.89 -4.84
CA ARG A 126 13.89 10.24 -4.26
C ARG A 126 13.26 11.34 -5.15
N ALA A 127 13.31 11.18 -6.48
CA ALA A 127 12.72 12.13 -7.43
C ALA A 127 11.18 12.15 -7.42
N HIS A 128 10.52 11.04 -7.05
CA HIS A 128 9.06 10.91 -7.07
C HIS A 128 8.42 10.98 -5.67
N LEU A 129 9.19 11.37 -4.64
CA LEU A 129 8.69 11.58 -3.27
C LEU A 129 7.53 12.58 -3.21
N GLY A 130 7.49 13.58 -4.10
CA GLY A 130 6.38 14.53 -4.18
C GLY A 130 5.06 13.87 -4.62
N GLN A 131 5.13 12.94 -5.60
CA GLN A 131 3.97 12.16 -6.04
C GLN A 131 3.55 11.16 -4.96
N LEU A 132 4.53 10.49 -4.34
CA LEU A 132 4.29 9.58 -3.21
C LEU A 132 3.58 10.29 -2.05
N ARG A 133 4.02 11.50 -1.69
CA ARG A 133 3.39 12.32 -0.64
C ARG A 133 1.95 12.66 -0.99
N ARG A 134 1.65 12.97 -2.27
CA ARG A 134 0.30 13.26 -2.75
C ARG A 134 -0.62 12.04 -2.68
N PHE A 135 -0.09 10.84 -2.95
CA PHE A 135 -0.83 9.59 -2.75
C PHE A 135 -1.09 9.30 -1.28
N VAL A 136 -0.09 9.49 -0.41
CA VAL A 136 -0.24 9.31 1.03
C VAL A 136 -1.27 10.30 1.59
N THR A 137 -1.23 11.58 1.20
CA THR A 137 -2.24 12.55 1.65
C THR A 137 -3.64 12.23 1.12
N HIS A 138 -3.76 11.72 -0.10
CA HIS A 138 -5.04 11.26 -0.65
C HIS A 138 -5.57 10.02 0.09
N ARG A 139 -4.71 9.04 0.40
CA ARG A 139 -5.05 7.80 1.12
C ARG A 139 -5.36 8.03 2.60
N LEU A 140 -4.70 8.98 3.23
CA LEU A 140 -4.99 9.38 4.62
C LEU A 140 -6.23 10.28 4.72
N GLY A 141 -6.86 10.63 3.59
CA GLY A 141 -8.01 11.54 3.57
C GLY A 141 -7.65 12.98 3.94
N ILE A 142 -6.37 13.30 4.07
CA ILE A 142 -5.84 14.63 4.43
C ILE A 142 -5.84 15.58 3.21
N GLY A 143 -5.94 15.04 1.99
CA GLY A 143 -5.91 15.80 0.74
C GLY A 143 -7.25 16.38 0.26
N GLY A 144 -8.37 16.11 0.93
CA GLY A 144 -9.69 16.58 0.51
C GLY A 144 -10.21 17.74 1.35
N ALA A 145 -11.09 18.58 0.78
CA ALA A 145 -11.76 19.69 1.47
C ALA A 145 -12.49 19.30 2.79
N ALA A 146 -12.68 18.00 3.04
CA ALA A 146 -13.24 17.44 4.27
C ALA A 146 -12.22 17.24 5.42
N ALA A 147 -10.91 17.29 5.15
CA ALA A 147 -9.87 17.09 6.17
C ALA A 147 -9.80 18.24 7.17
N VAL A 148 -9.92 19.47 6.69
CA VAL A 148 -9.88 20.69 7.52
C VAL A 148 -11.06 20.74 8.49
N PRO A 149 -12.32 20.50 8.07
CA PRO A 149 -13.45 20.37 9.00
C PRO A 149 -13.29 19.23 10.01
N ALA A 150 -12.72 18.08 9.60
CA ALA A 150 -12.56 16.93 10.49
C ALA A 150 -11.53 17.19 11.60
N LEU A 151 -10.37 17.77 11.26
CA LEU A 151 -9.35 18.16 12.24
C LEU A 151 -9.85 19.29 13.15
N LEU A 152 -10.57 20.27 12.60
CA LEU A 152 -11.19 21.33 13.38
C LEU A 152 -12.21 20.76 14.37
N ARG A 153 -13.07 19.83 13.94
CA ARG A 153 -14.03 19.16 14.82
C ARG A 153 -13.34 18.35 15.92
N LEU A 154 -12.26 17.63 15.59
CA LEU A 154 -11.48 16.88 16.58
C LEU A 154 -10.88 17.81 17.64
N ALA A 155 -10.37 18.98 17.23
CA ALA A 155 -9.80 19.98 18.13
C ALA A 155 -10.86 20.69 18.99
N VAL A 156 -12.05 20.97 18.42
CA VAL A 156 -13.13 21.70 19.09
C VAL A 156 -13.97 20.79 20.01
N PHE A 157 -14.05 19.49 19.70
CA PHE A 157 -14.81 18.50 20.49
C PHE A 157 -14.50 18.47 22.00
N PRO A 158 -13.23 18.42 22.46
CA PRO A 158 -12.95 18.41 23.90
C PRO A 158 -13.41 19.71 24.58
N LEU A 159 -13.35 20.84 23.86
CA LEU A 159 -13.76 22.15 24.37
C LEU A 159 -15.29 22.23 24.53
N THR A 160 -16.04 21.77 23.52
CA THR A 160 -17.51 21.73 23.57
C THR A 160 -18.00 20.74 24.61
N LEU A 161 -17.38 19.57 24.74
CA LEU A 161 -17.71 18.60 25.78
C LEU A 161 -17.45 19.16 27.18
N ALA A 162 -16.30 19.80 27.41
CA ALA A 162 -16.00 20.43 28.70
C ALA A 162 -17.00 21.54 29.06
N TYR A 163 -17.35 22.39 28.09
CA TYR A 163 -18.37 23.43 28.27
C TYR A 163 -19.73 22.83 28.66
N LEU A 164 -20.17 21.78 27.95
CA LEU A 164 -21.45 21.11 28.23
C LEU A 164 -21.46 20.45 29.61
N LEU A 165 -20.36 19.81 30.03
CA LEU A 165 -20.22 19.21 31.36
C LEU A 165 -20.26 20.26 32.47
N LEU A 166 -19.57 21.40 32.29
CA LEU A 166 -19.62 22.51 33.24
C LEU A 166 -21.02 23.10 33.32
N TYR A 167 -21.67 23.32 32.18
CA TYR A 167 -23.03 23.84 32.13
C TYR A 167 -24.01 22.89 32.84
N ALA A 168 -23.99 21.60 32.51
CA ALA A 168 -24.81 20.59 33.15
C ALA A 168 -24.55 20.53 34.67
N GLY A 169 -23.28 20.57 35.08
CA GLY A 169 -22.86 20.62 36.48
C GLY A 169 -23.46 21.82 37.22
N THR A 170 -23.37 23.03 36.65
CA THR A 170 -23.92 24.25 37.28
C THR A 170 -25.44 24.20 37.43
N VAL A 171 -26.16 23.68 36.42
CA VAL A 171 -27.62 23.57 36.46
C VAL A 171 -28.05 22.55 37.51
N HIS A 172 -27.40 21.39 37.57
CA HIS A 172 -27.71 20.36 38.57
C HIS A 172 -27.36 20.81 39.99
N LEU A 173 -26.24 21.53 40.17
CA LEU A 173 -25.86 22.08 41.47
C LEU A 173 -26.85 23.15 41.93
N ARG A 174 -27.27 24.07 41.05
CA ARG A 174 -28.31 25.07 41.34
C ARG A 174 -29.66 24.44 41.66
N ARG A 175 -30.04 23.39 40.93
CA ARG A 175 -31.27 22.64 41.21
C ARG A 175 -31.22 21.99 42.58
N LYS A 176 -30.10 21.37 42.95
CA LYS A 176 -29.92 20.73 44.26
C LYS A 176 -29.93 21.74 45.40
N LEU A 177 -29.31 22.91 45.22
CA LEU A 177 -29.31 24.01 46.20
C LEU A 177 -30.68 24.68 46.39
N ARG A 178 -31.61 24.58 45.42
CA ARG A 178 -32.99 25.06 45.57
C ARG A 178 -33.93 24.05 46.23
N GLN A 179 -33.52 22.78 46.31
CA GLN A 179 -34.29 21.69 46.91
C GLN A 179 -33.88 21.40 48.36
N ILE A 180 -32.81 22.04 48.83
CA ILE A 180 -32.35 22.09 50.23
C ILE A 180 -32.91 23.39 50.82
#